data_AF-A0A7W0WLV1-F1
#
_entry.id   AF-A0A7W0WLV1-F1
#
_cell.length_a   1.000
_cell.length_b   1.000
_cell.length_c   1.000
_cell.angle_alpha   90.00
_cell.angle_beta   90.00
_cell.angle_gamma   90.00
#
_symmetry.space_group_name_H-M   'P 1'
#
loop_
_entity.id
_entity.type
_entity.pdbx_description
1 polymer ?
#
loop_
_entity_poly.entity_id
_entity_poly.type
_entity_poly.pdbx_seq_one_letter_code
_entity_poly.pdbx_strand_id
1 'polypeptide(L)'
;SRPVSFVLWVLCEIAIAACDLAEVIGSAIALNLLFGIPLLWGVCLTALDVLLILLLQNKGFRYLEAFVIALVAAIGVCFAVELAMARPGIAEIVQGLVPRTEIVSNPLMLYIAIGILGATVMPHNLYLHSSIVQTRKVLPDDASKREAIRFATLDSTVALLFAFFINAAILILAAATFNQTGHQDVADIGDAYRLLTPLLGTTFASTLFAIALLASGQNSTITGTLAGQIVMEGFLNIRLPAWLRRLITRLIAIIPAVIVTALYGERGAGSLLILSQVILSLQLSFAVVPLVYFTSQRRKMGVFVNSRLLAGAAWTVAVVIMGLNAWLLIGTFREWLA
;
A
#
# COMPACT_ATOMS: atom_id res chain seq x y z
N SER A 1 28.48 0.08 0.96
CA SER A 1 29.37 1.25 0.75
C SER A 1 28.54 2.52 0.90
N ARG A 2 29.13 3.66 1.27
CA ARG A 2 28.39 4.93 1.44
C ARG A 2 27.58 5.34 0.19
N PRO A 3 28.12 5.20 -1.05
CA PRO A 3 27.35 5.53 -2.26
C PRO A 3 26.11 4.63 -2.46
N VAL A 4 26.24 3.32 -2.25
CA VAL A 4 25.12 2.38 -2.39
C VAL A 4 24.03 2.65 -1.34
N SER A 5 24.44 2.97 -0.10
CA SER A 5 23.52 3.36 0.98
C SER A 5 22.69 4.59 0.59
N PHE A 6 23.35 5.60 0.01
CA PHE A 6 22.71 6.82 -0.44
C PHE A 6 21.74 6.56 -1.61
N VAL A 7 22.13 5.77 -2.61
CA VAL A 7 21.25 5.43 -3.74
C VAL A 7 20.01 4.68 -3.25
N LEU A 8 20.17 3.67 -2.40
CA LEU A 8 19.05 2.92 -1.83
C LEU A 8 18.12 3.82 -1.00
N TRP A 9 18.69 4.76 -0.25
CA TRP A 9 17.91 5.78 0.47
C TRP A 9 17.08 6.65 -0.48
N VAL A 10 17.69 7.20 -1.53
CA VAL A 10 16.98 8.03 -2.53
C VAL A 10 15.82 7.24 -3.14
N LEU A 11 16.07 5.99 -3.55
CA LEU A 11 15.02 5.16 -4.13
C LEU A 11 13.89 4.85 -3.13
N CYS A 12 14.22 4.62 -1.85
CA CYS A 12 13.22 4.44 -0.80
C CYS A 12 12.39 5.71 -0.58
N GLU A 13 13.01 6.89 -0.50
CA GLU A 13 12.26 8.14 -0.32
C GLU A 13 11.37 8.45 -1.52
N ILE A 14 11.83 8.18 -2.74
CA ILE A 14 11.00 8.32 -3.94
C ILE A 14 9.79 7.38 -3.86
N ALA A 15 9.96 6.14 -3.42
CA ALA A 15 8.85 5.20 -3.27
C ALA A 15 7.89 5.58 -2.14
N ILE A 16 8.39 6.14 -1.04
CA ILE A 16 7.55 6.68 0.05
C ILE A 16 6.76 7.90 -0.45
N ALA A 17 7.39 8.80 -1.20
CA ALA A 17 6.71 9.95 -1.79
C ALA A 17 5.66 9.55 -2.84
N ALA A 18 5.95 8.51 -3.64
CA ALA A 18 4.98 7.93 -4.57
C ALA A 18 3.78 7.32 -3.83
N CYS A 19 4.02 6.57 -2.76
CA CYS A 19 2.94 6.09 -1.89
C CYS A 19 2.09 7.26 -1.36
N ASP A 20 2.76 8.28 -0.83
CA ASP A 20 2.10 9.45 -0.25
C ASP A 20 1.26 10.20 -1.31
N LEU A 21 1.74 10.24 -2.56
CA LEU A 21 0.99 10.79 -3.70
C LEU A 21 -0.31 10.02 -3.96
N ALA A 22 -0.26 8.67 -3.95
CA ALA A 22 -1.46 7.84 -4.11
C ALA A 22 -2.49 8.12 -3.01
N GLU A 23 -2.02 8.29 -1.77
CA GLU A 23 -2.86 8.59 -0.61
C GLU A 23 -3.50 9.97 -0.68
N VAL A 24 -2.74 10.99 -1.11
CA VAL A 24 -3.23 12.36 -1.31
C VAL A 24 -4.35 12.35 -2.33
N ILE A 25 -4.14 11.70 -3.47
CA ILE A 25 -5.12 11.64 -4.55
C ILE A 25 -6.36 10.87 -4.08
N GLY A 26 -6.19 9.70 -3.46
CA GLY A 26 -7.30 8.91 -2.92
C GLY A 26 -8.12 9.67 -1.87
N SER A 27 -7.46 10.36 -0.94
CA SER A 27 -8.13 11.16 0.09
C SER A 27 -8.84 12.38 -0.52
N ALA A 28 -8.22 13.05 -1.50
CA ALA A 28 -8.84 14.17 -2.19
C ALA A 28 -10.07 13.75 -3.00
N ILE A 29 -10.03 12.58 -3.65
CA ILE A 29 -11.19 11.96 -4.30
C ILE A 29 -12.27 11.66 -3.25
N ALA A 30 -11.93 11.05 -2.11
CA ALA A 30 -12.90 10.78 -1.05
C ALA A 30 -13.58 12.06 -0.54
N LEU A 31 -12.82 13.14 -0.33
CA LEU A 31 -13.34 14.44 0.08
C LEU A 31 -14.27 15.06 -0.99
N ASN A 32 -13.92 14.90 -2.27
CA ASN A 32 -14.77 15.33 -3.38
C ASN A 32 -16.11 14.58 -3.38
N LEU A 33 -16.07 13.25 -3.20
CA LEU A 33 -17.25 12.40 -3.24
C LEU A 33 -18.18 12.62 -2.03
N LEU A 34 -17.61 12.83 -0.84
CA LEU A 34 -18.38 13.01 0.41
C LEU A 34 -18.93 14.44 0.57
N PHE A 35 -18.13 15.45 0.24
CA PHE A 35 -18.42 16.84 0.60
C PHE A 35 -18.56 17.76 -0.62
N GLY A 36 -18.37 17.24 -1.84
CA GLY A 36 -18.40 18.04 -3.06
C GLY A 36 -17.20 19.00 -3.19
N ILE A 37 -16.14 18.81 -2.40
CA ILE A 37 -14.96 19.69 -2.41
C ILE A 37 -14.20 19.47 -3.73
N PRO A 38 -13.90 20.51 -4.53
CA PRO A 38 -13.15 20.32 -5.77
C PRO A 38 -11.80 19.65 -5.54
N LEU A 39 -11.39 18.74 -6.44
CA LEU A 39 -10.22 17.88 -6.26
C LEU A 39 -8.95 18.65 -5.85
N LEU A 40 -8.70 19.81 -6.48
CA LEU A 40 -7.55 20.67 -6.18
C LEU A 40 -7.56 21.17 -4.72
N TRP A 41 -8.72 21.58 -4.21
CA TRP A 41 -8.88 21.96 -2.80
C TRP A 41 -8.78 20.76 -1.87
N GLY A 42 -9.31 19.61 -2.29
CA GLY A 42 -9.18 18.35 -1.57
C GLY A 42 -7.70 17.98 -1.36
N VAL A 43 -6.88 18.06 -2.42
CA VAL A 43 -5.43 17.83 -2.37
C VAL A 43 -4.77 18.78 -1.36
N CYS A 44 -5.06 20.08 -1.43
CA CYS A 44 -4.53 21.04 -0.46
C CYS A 44 -4.98 20.75 0.98
N LEU A 45 -6.23 20.33 1.19
CA LEU A 45 -6.77 20.00 2.51
C LEU A 45 -6.05 18.80 3.13
N THR A 46 -5.57 17.86 2.32
CA THR A 46 -4.83 16.69 2.82
C THR A 46 -3.55 17.07 3.57
N ALA A 47 -2.97 18.25 3.34
CA ALA A 47 -1.82 18.75 4.10
C ALA A 47 -2.11 18.96 5.59
N LEU A 48 -3.38 19.07 5.99
CA LEU A 48 -3.78 19.21 7.38
C LEU A 48 -3.56 17.93 8.19
N ASP A 49 -3.31 16.80 7.53
CA ASP A 49 -2.97 15.53 8.19
C ASP A 49 -1.66 15.59 9.00
N VAL A 50 -0.76 16.53 8.68
CA VAL A 50 0.45 16.79 9.47
C VAL A 50 0.07 17.21 10.89
N LEU A 51 -1.03 17.96 11.05
CA LEU A 51 -1.57 18.35 12.35
C LEU A 51 -2.09 17.13 13.12
N LEU A 52 -2.69 16.16 12.40
CA LEU A 52 -3.15 14.91 12.99
C LEU A 52 -1.97 14.09 13.51
N ILE A 53 -0.88 13.97 12.75
CA ILE A 53 0.35 13.30 13.22
C ILE A 53 0.92 14.00 14.45
N LEU A 54 1.04 15.32 14.42
CA LEU A 54 1.52 16.11 15.57
C LEU A 54 0.67 15.85 16.83
N LEU A 55 -0.65 15.81 16.68
CA LEU A 55 -1.58 15.53 17.78
C LEU A 55 -1.44 14.11 18.31
N LEU A 56 -1.31 13.11 17.44
CA LEU A 56 -1.19 11.70 17.83
C LEU A 56 0.15 11.40 18.50
N GLN A 57 1.24 12.02 18.04
CA GLN A 57 2.56 11.83 18.64
C GLN A 57 2.62 12.31 20.09
N ASN A 58 1.96 13.41 20.42
CA ASN A 58 1.91 13.93 21.79
C ASN A 58 1.17 13.00 22.76
N LYS A 59 0.37 12.04 22.27
CA LYS A 59 -0.37 11.08 23.11
C LYS A 59 0.35 9.74 23.30
N GLY A 60 1.37 9.44 22.50
CA GLY A 60 2.18 8.22 22.61
C GLY A 60 1.69 7.02 21.79
N PHE A 61 2.54 5.98 21.69
CA PHE A 61 2.41 4.88 20.73
C PHE A 61 1.11 4.07 20.85
N ARG A 62 0.58 3.88 22.08
CA ARG A 62 -0.65 3.12 22.32
C ARG A 62 -1.88 3.76 21.65
N TYR A 63 -1.96 5.09 21.63
CA TYR A 63 -3.07 5.79 20.97
C TYR A 63 -2.95 5.73 19.45
N LEU A 64 -1.73 5.79 18.92
CA LEU A 64 -1.46 5.61 17.51
C LEU A 64 -1.87 4.21 17.03
N GLU A 65 -1.48 3.17 17.77
CA GLU A 65 -1.85 1.78 17.47
C GLU A 65 -3.38 1.58 17.52
N ALA A 66 -4.05 2.08 18.57
CA ALA A 66 -5.51 2.02 18.67
C ALA A 66 -6.22 2.78 17.53
N PHE A 67 -5.68 3.92 17.10
CA PHE A 67 -6.21 4.69 15.98
C PHE A 67 -6.09 3.93 14.66
N VAL A 68 -4.93 3.32 14.39
CA VAL A 68 -4.70 2.45 13.22
C VAL A 68 -5.68 1.28 13.21
N ILE A 69 -5.83 0.58 14.36
CA ILE A 69 -6.78 -0.53 14.48
C ILE A 69 -8.21 -0.07 14.20
N ALA A 70 -8.61 1.11 14.70
CA ALA A 70 -9.93 1.66 14.45
C ALA A 70 -10.17 1.96 12.96
N LEU A 71 -9.19 2.54 12.25
CA LEU A 71 -9.27 2.79 10.80
C LEU A 71 -9.40 1.48 10.02
N VAL A 72 -8.54 0.51 10.34
CA VAL A 72 -8.51 -0.81 9.69
C VAL A 72 -9.84 -1.56 9.91
N ALA A 73 -10.38 -1.50 11.14
CA ALA A 73 -11.68 -2.06 11.46
C ALA A 73 -12.82 -1.35 10.70
N ALA A 74 -12.78 -0.01 10.61
CA ALA A 74 -13.78 0.76 9.87
C ALA A 74 -13.79 0.37 8.38
N ILE A 75 -12.63 0.27 7.75
CA ILE A 75 -12.49 -0.19 6.35
C ILE A 75 -13.09 -1.59 6.19
N GLY A 76 -12.73 -2.53 7.08
CA GLY A 76 -13.25 -3.89 7.05
C GLY A 76 -14.77 -3.95 7.20
N VAL A 77 -15.35 -3.16 8.10
CA VAL A 77 -16.80 -3.08 8.30
C VAL A 77 -17.50 -2.51 7.07
N CYS A 78 -16.96 -1.43 6.45
CA CYS A 78 -17.53 -0.84 5.25
C CYS A 78 -17.62 -1.87 4.11
N PHE A 79 -16.50 -2.54 3.79
CA PHE A 79 -16.48 -3.55 2.74
C PHE A 79 -17.28 -4.81 3.08
N ALA A 80 -17.37 -5.21 4.35
CA ALA A 80 -18.21 -6.33 4.75
C ALA A 80 -19.70 -6.03 4.53
N VAL A 81 -20.14 -4.81 4.84
CA VAL A 81 -21.52 -4.36 4.58
C VAL A 81 -21.80 -4.30 3.09
N GLU A 82 -20.91 -3.70 2.30
CA GLU A 82 -21.05 -3.62 0.84
C GLU A 82 -21.10 -5.00 0.18
N LEU A 83 -20.26 -5.94 0.63
CA LEU A 83 -20.25 -7.31 0.12
C LEU A 83 -21.55 -8.05 0.46
N ALA A 84 -22.09 -7.85 1.67
CA ALA A 84 -23.37 -8.42 2.09
C ALA A 84 -24.53 -7.86 1.24
N MET A 85 -24.46 -6.58 0.85
CA MET A 85 -25.42 -5.94 -0.04
C MET A 85 -25.30 -6.45 -1.48
N ALA A 86 -24.08 -6.65 -1.98
CA ALA A 86 -23.82 -7.11 -3.34
C ALA A 86 -24.24 -8.58 -3.58
N ARG A 87 -24.34 -9.39 -2.52
CA ARG A 87 -24.74 -10.82 -2.57
C ARG A 87 -23.98 -11.62 -3.65
N PRO A 88 -22.64 -11.65 -3.61
CA PRO A 88 -21.85 -12.36 -4.62
C PRO A 88 -22.06 -13.88 -4.55
N GLY A 89 -21.97 -14.55 -5.70
CA GLY A 89 -22.05 -16.01 -5.78
C GLY A 89 -20.84 -16.69 -5.11
N ILE A 90 -21.06 -17.42 -4.01
CA ILE A 90 -19.97 -18.09 -3.27
C ILE A 90 -19.19 -19.07 -4.16
N ALA A 91 -19.87 -19.77 -5.07
CA ALA A 91 -19.23 -20.70 -5.99
C ALA A 91 -18.23 -19.99 -6.93
N GLU A 92 -18.58 -18.80 -7.43
CA GLU A 92 -17.72 -17.99 -8.29
C GLU A 92 -16.50 -17.45 -7.52
N ILE A 93 -16.69 -17.03 -6.26
CA ILE A 93 -15.59 -16.60 -5.39
C ILE A 93 -14.58 -17.73 -5.22
N VAL A 94 -15.05 -18.94 -4.86
CA VAL A 94 -14.17 -20.10 -4.64
C VAL A 94 -13.46 -20.51 -5.93
N GLN A 95 -14.15 -20.45 -7.07
CA GLN A 95 -13.52 -20.71 -8.38
C GLN A 95 -12.48 -19.66 -8.76
N GLY A 96 -12.69 -18.40 -8.36
CA GLY A 96 -11.75 -17.30 -8.59
C GLY A 96 -10.45 -17.42 -7.79
N LEU A 97 -10.45 -18.17 -6.68
CA LEU A 97 -9.23 -18.47 -5.91
C LEU A 97 -8.30 -19.47 -6.62
N VAL A 98 -8.80 -20.20 -7.62
CA VAL A 98 -7.99 -21.17 -8.36
C VAL A 98 -7.15 -20.44 -9.42
N PRO A 99 -5.81 -20.54 -9.40
CA PRO A 99 -4.96 -19.89 -10.39
C PRO A 99 -5.24 -20.37 -11.81
N ARG A 100 -5.37 -19.44 -12.76
CA ARG A 100 -5.56 -19.72 -14.19
C ARG A 100 -4.36 -19.23 -14.99
N THR A 101 -4.02 -19.97 -16.05
CA THR A 101 -2.92 -19.63 -16.97
C THR A 101 -3.17 -18.33 -17.75
N GLU A 102 -4.44 -17.96 -17.91
CA GLU A 102 -4.89 -16.72 -18.56
C GLU A 102 -4.30 -15.45 -17.94
N ILE A 103 -4.02 -15.47 -16.63
CA ILE A 103 -3.42 -14.33 -15.92
C ILE A 103 -2.04 -13.97 -16.48
N VAL A 104 -1.29 -14.97 -16.95
CA VAL A 104 0.07 -14.78 -17.46
C VAL A 104 0.08 -14.60 -18.98
N SER A 105 -0.90 -15.15 -19.70
CA SER A 105 -0.98 -15.03 -21.16
C SER A 105 -1.63 -13.73 -21.63
N ASN A 106 -2.55 -13.15 -20.86
CA ASN A 106 -3.21 -11.89 -21.20
C ASN A 106 -2.42 -10.69 -20.65
N PRO A 107 -1.90 -9.78 -21.50
CA PRO A 107 -1.10 -8.64 -21.07
C PRO A 107 -1.81 -7.70 -20.10
N LEU A 108 -3.13 -7.48 -20.26
CA LEU A 108 -3.91 -6.60 -19.38
C LEU A 108 -4.10 -7.23 -18.00
N MET A 109 -4.43 -8.53 -17.94
CA MET A 109 -4.57 -9.25 -16.67
C MET A 109 -3.22 -9.34 -15.94
N LEU A 110 -2.13 -9.56 -16.68
CA LEU A 110 -0.80 -9.55 -16.13
C LEU A 110 -0.43 -8.18 -15.57
N TYR A 111 -0.73 -7.10 -16.30
CA TYR A 111 -0.51 -5.73 -15.83
C TYR A 111 -1.24 -5.44 -14.52
N ILE A 112 -2.53 -5.76 -14.43
CA ILE A 112 -3.33 -5.59 -13.20
C ILE A 112 -2.78 -6.47 -12.07
N ALA A 113 -2.42 -7.72 -12.35
CA ALA A 113 -1.85 -8.63 -11.35
C ALA A 113 -0.52 -8.11 -10.78
N ILE A 114 0.35 -7.54 -11.62
CA ILE A 114 1.60 -6.91 -11.16
C ILE A 114 1.29 -5.66 -10.33
N GLY A 115 0.31 -4.85 -10.75
CA GLY A 115 -0.17 -3.69 -9.99
C GLY A 115 -0.65 -4.08 -8.59
N ILE A 116 -1.46 -5.14 -8.48
CA ILE A 116 -1.92 -5.70 -7.19
C ILE A 116 -0.73 -6.18 -6.35
N LEU A 117 0.26 -6.85 -6.96
CA LEU A 117 1.45 -7.29 -6.25
C LEU A 117 2.24 -6.09 -5.68
N GLY A 118 2.48 -5.05 -6.49
CA GLY A 118 3.19 -3.84 -6.07
C GLY A 118 2.46 -3.05 -5.00
N ALA A 119 1.13 -2.94 -5.11
CA ALA A 119 0.29 -2.25 -4.12
C ALA A 119 0.23 -3.01 -2.78
N THR A 120 0.25 -4.35 -2.80
CA THR A 120 0.15 -5.17 -1.57
C THR A 120 1.48 -5.31 -0.85
N VAL A 121 2.58 -5.49 -1.59
CA VAL A 121 3.91 -5.65 -0.99
C VAL A 121 4.66 -4.32 -1.10
N MET A 122 4.41 -3.46 -0.12
CA MET A 122 5.00 -2.13 -0.09
C MET A 122 6.45 -2.19 0.46
N PRO A 123 7.47 -1.71 -0.28
CA PRO A 123 8.87 -1.87 0.11
C PRO A 123 9.21 -1.21 1.46
N HIS A 124 8.60 -0.06 1.73
CA HIS A 124 8.80 0.68 2.98
C HIS A 124 8.27 -0.08 4.21
N ASN A 125 7.26 -0.94 4.03
CA ASN A 125 6.74 -1.78 5.12
C ASN A 125 7.73 -2.86 5.55
N LEU A 126 8.61 -3.33 4.66
CA LEU A 126 9.68 -4.26 5.01
C LEU A 126 10.67 -3.62 5.99
N TYR A 127 11.04 -2.36 5.75
CA TYR A 127 11.88 -1.58 6.67
C TYR A 127 11.13 -1.28 7.97
N LEU A 128 9.86 -0.87 7.88
CA LEU A 128 9.02 -0.57 9.04
C LEU A 128 8.89 -1.76 9.99
N HIS A 129 8.47 -2.92 9.49
CA HIS A 129 8.33 -4.14 10.31
C HIS A 129 9.64 -4.55 10.97
N SER A 130 10.77 -4.42 10.24
CA SER A 130 12.09 -4.76 10.78
C SER A 130 12.51 -3.89 11.98
N SER A 131 11.96 -2.67 12.10
CA SER A 131 12.19 -1.78 13.24
C SER A 131 11.12 -1.90 14.32
N ILE A 132 9.84 -2.04 13.95
CA ILE A 132 8.74 -2.15 14.93
C ILE A 132 8.92 -3.38 15.81
N VAL A 133 9.37 -4.50 15.26
CA VAL A 133 9.61 -5.72 16.04
C VAL A 133 10.65 -5.50 17.16
N GLN A 134 11.56 -4.53 17.00
CA GLN A 134 12.59 -4.19 17.99
C GLN A 134 12.07 -3.32 19.15
N THR A 135 10.85 -2.79 19.06
CA THR A 135 10.22 -2.03 20.15
C THR A 135 9.81 -2.91 21.34
N ARG A 136 9.68 -4.22 21.10
CA ARG A 136 9.39 -5.20 22.15
C ARG A 136 10.67 -5.54 22.92
N LYS A 137 10.60 -5.58 24.25
CA LYS A 137 11.74 -5.95 25.09
C LYS A 137 11.97 -7.46 24.98
N VAL A 138 13.02 -7.86 24.25
CA VAL A 138 13.43 -9.26 24.10
C VAL A 138 14.75 -9.48 24.83
N LEU A 139 14.80 -10.49 25.69
CA LEU A 139 16.04 -10.87 26.38
C LEU A 139 17.07 -11.41 25.37
N PRO A 140 18.38 -11.23 25.61
CA PRO A 140 19.44 -11.60 24.67
C PRO A 140 19.74 -13.11 24.65
N ASP A 141 18.76 -13.97 24.88
CA ASP A 141 18.86 -15.43 24.79
C ASP A 141 18.06 -15.99 23.61
N ASP A 142 18.42 -17.20 23.17
CA ASP A 142 17.82 -17.79 21.97
C ASP A 142 16.36 -18.23 22.17
N ALA A 143 15.94 -18.56 23.40
CA ALA A 143 14.57 -18.95 23.68
C ALA A 143 13.62 -17.74 23.57
N SER A 144 13.98 -16.63 24.20
CA SER A 144 13.24 -15.35 24.13
C SER A 144 13.16 -14.83 22.70
N LYS A 145 14.25 -14.91 21.93
CA LYS A 145 14.23 -14.54 20.50
C LYS A 145 13.30 -15.42 19.68
N ARG A 146 13.29 -16.74 19.92
CA ARG A 146 12.39 -17.67 19.22
C ARG A 146 10.93 -17.39 19.54
N GLU A 147 10.61 -17.09 20.79
CA GLU A 147 9.28 -16.68 21.22
C GLU A 147 8.87 -15.35 20.57
N ALA A 148 9.75 -14.35 20.57
CA ALA A 148 9.51 -13.06 19.93
C ALA A 148 9.25 -13.21 18.42
N ILE A 149 10.04 -14.04 17.72
CA ILE A 149 9.83 -14.36 16.30
C ILE A 149 8.46 -15.01 16.09
N ARG A 150 8.06 -15.96 16.95
CA ARG A 150 6.76 -16.63 16.85
C ARG A 150 5.60 -15.63 16.99
N PHE A 151 5.63 -14.76 17.99
CA PHE A 151 4.59 -13.75 18.18
C PHE A 151 4.58 -12.71 17.07
N ALA A 152 5.74 -12.21 16.64
CA ALA A 152 5.83 -11.27 15.52
C ALA A 152 5.32 -11.89 14.21
N THR A 153 5.61 -13.17 13.98
CA THR A 153 5.10 -13.90 12.81
C THR A 153 3.59 -14.05 12.87
N LEU A 154 3.03 -14.42 14.03
CA LEU A 154 1.58 -14.55 14.20
C LEU A 154 0.88 -13.22 14.00
N ASP A 155 1.35 -12.16 14.65
CA ASP A 155 0.83 -10.80 14.54
C ASP A 155 0.82 -10.32 13.07
N SER A 156 1.96 -10.44 12.40
CA SER A 156 2.09 -10.08 10.98
C SER A 156 1.21 -10.96 10.08
N THR A 157 1.05 -12.24 10.37
CA THR A 157 0.22 -13.15 9.56
C THR A 157 -1.25 -12.80 9.70
N VAL A 158 -1.72 -12.51 10.91
CA VAL A 158 -3.12 -12.11 11.16
C VAL A 158 -3.41 -10.78 10.48
N ALA A 159 -2.52 -9.79 10.61
CA ALA A 159 -2.69 -8.49 9.96
C ALA A 159 -2.72 -8.60 8.42
N LEU A 160 -1.80 -9.38 7.83
CA LEU A 160 -1.76 -9.57 6.37
C LEU A 160 -2.94 -10.40 5.85
N LEU A 161 -3.43 -11.38 6.61
CA LEU A 161 -4.66 -12.10 6.27
C LEU A 161 -5.88 -11.18 6.28
N PHE A 162 -5.96 -10.26 7.24
CA PHE A 162 -7.02 -9.26 7.25
C PHE A 162 -6.95 -8.34 6.02
N ALA A 163 -5.75 -7.87 5.67
CA ALA A 163 -5.54 -7.08 4.46
C ALA A 163 -5.90 -7.87 3.18
N PHE A 164 -5.60 -9.17 3.15
CA PHE A 164 -6.03 -10.06 2.06
C PHE A 164 -7.56 -10.09 1.91
N PHE A 165 -8.31 -10.19 3.01
CA PHE A 165 -9.78 -10.18 2.95
C PHE A 165 -10.34 -8.84 2.48
N ILE A 166 -9.73 -7.71 2.87
CA ILE A 166 -10.14 -6.38 2.34
C ILE A 166 -9.90 -6.32 0.83
N ASN A 167 -8.72 -6.70 0.35
CA ASN A 167 -8.40 -6.69 -1.08
C ASN A 167 -9.31 -7.64 -1.88
N ALA A 168 -9.59 -8.82 -1.32
CA ALA A 168 -10.55 -9.75 -1.91
C ALA A 168 -11.96 -9.15 -1.94
N ALA A 169 -12.41 -8.48 -0.87
CA ALA A 169 -13.71 -7.83 -0.82
C ALA A 169 -13.84 -6.72 -1.88
N ILE A 170 -12.81 -5.89 -2.06
CA ILE A 170 -12.78 -4.86 -3.12
C ILE A 170 -12.93 -5.51 -4.50
N LEU A 171 -12.17 -6.56 -4.78
CA LEU A 171 -12.21 -7.26 -6.07
C LEU A 171 -13.55 -7.95 -6.32
N ILE A 172 -14.09 -8.64 -5.31
CA ILE A 172 -15.38 -9.34 -5.41
C ILE A 172 -16.53 -8.34 -5.56
N LEU A 173 -16.51 -7.24 -4.81
CA LEU A 173 -17.48 -6.16 -4.93
C LEU A 173 -17.47 -5.59 -6.35
N ALA A 174 -16.29 -5.25 -6.88
CA ALA A 174 -16.15 -4.73 -8.23
C ALA A 174 -16.69 -5.73 -9.28
N ALA A 175 -16.38 -7.02 -9.13
CA ALA A 175 -16.87 -8.07 -10.03
C ALA A 175 -18.39 -8.25 -9.95
N ALA A 176 -18.94 -8.37 -8.76
CA ALA A 176 -20.37 -8.60 -8.54
C ALA A 176 -21.23 -7.40 -8.94
N THR A 177 -20.74 -6.19 -8.69
CA THR A 177 -21.49 -4.96 -8.95
C THR A 177 -21.32 -4.48 -10.40
N PHE A 178 -20.10 -4.47 -10.95
CA PHE A 178 -19.84 -3.83 -12.26
C PHE A 178 -19.76 -4.82 -13.43
N ASN A 179 -19.07 -5.96 -13.24
CA ASN A 179 -18.85 -6.91 -14.33
C ASN A 179 -20.14 -7.65 -14.73
N GLN A 180 -20.92 -8.11 -13.76
CA GLN A 180 -22.18 -8.79 -14.02
C GLN A 180 -23.26 -7.89 -14.63
N THR A 181 -23.17 -6.57 -14.43
CA THR A 181 -24.16 -5.59 -14.90
C THR A 181 -23.80 -4.97 -16.25
N GLY A 182 -22.72 -5.43 -16.88
CA GLY A 182 -22.28 -4.97 -18.21
C GLY A 182 -21.53 -3.64 -18.21
N HIS A 183 -21.21 -3.07 -17.04
CA HIS A 183 -20.45 -1.83 -16.92
C HIS A 183 -18.95 -2.14 -16.96
N GLN A 184 -18.39 -2.21 -18.17
CA GLN A 184 -16.97 -2.50 -18.39
C GLN A 184 -16.08 -1.24 -18.40
N ASP A 185 -16.66 -0.06 -18.53
CA ASP A 185 -15.95 1.23 -18.58
C ASP A 185 -15.78 1.88 -17.19
N VAL A 186 -15.49 1.09 -16.15
CA VAL A 186 -15.13 1.63 -14.82
C VAL A 186 -13.63 1.92 -14.81
N ALA A 187 -13.27 3.12 -15.27
CA ALA A 187 -11.86 3.51 -15.39
C ALA A 187 -11.29 4.06 -14.08
N ASP A 188 -12.10 4.77 -13.28
CA ASP A 188 -11.62 5.51 -12.11
C ASP A 188 -12.43 5.23 -10.82
N ILE A 189 -11.82 5.54 -9.68
CA ILE A 189 -12.43 5.42 -8.33
C ILE A 189 -13.74 6.24 -8.23
N GLY A 190 -13.81 7.38 -8.91
CA GLY A 190 -15.01 8.22 -8.96
C GLY A 190 -16.17 7.52 -9.67
N ASP A 191 -15.89 6.77 -10.74
CA ASP A 191 -16.90 6.01 -11.47
C ASP A 191 -17.44 4.87 -10.61
N ALA A 192 -16.56 4.16 -9.90
CA ALA A 192 -16.96 3.13 -8.95
C ALA A 192 -17.94 3.69 -7.90
N TYR A 193 -17.65 4.84 -7.29
CA TYR A 193 -18.57 5.48 -6.32
C TYR A 193 -19.94 5.81 -6.92
N ARG A 194 -19.96 6.39 -8.13
CA ARG A 194 -21.21 6.80 -8.80
C ARG A 194 -22.05 5.60 -9.20
N LEU A 195 -21.41 4.48 -9.55
CA LEU A 195 -22.07 3.24 -9.96
C LEU A 195 -22.51 2.39 -8.76
N LEU A 196 -21.86 2.49 -7.59
CA LEU A 196 -22.29 1.76 -6.39
C LEU A 196 -23.73 2.12 -5.96
N THR A 197 -24.10 3.40 -6.04
CA THR A 197 -25.44 3.87 -5.62
C THR A 197 -26.59 3.22 -6.42
N PRO A 198 -26.63 3.31 -7.76
CA PRO A 198 -27.71 2.71 -8.55
C PRO A 198 -27.68 1.19 -8.51
N LEU A 199 -26.51 0.57 -8.43
CA LEU A 199 -26.36 -0.89 -8.54
C LEU A 199 -26.64 -1.62 -7.23
N LEU A 200 -26.34 -1.00 -6.07
CA LEU A 200 -26.68 -1.53 -4.75
C LEU A 200 -27.96 -0.90 -4.17
N GLY A 201 -28.59 0.01 -4.91
CA GLY A 201 -29.90 0.60 -4.59
C GLY A 201 -29.91 1.56 -3.41
N THR A 202 -28.76 1.97 -2.87
CA THR A 202 -28.68 2.88 -1.72
C THR A 202 -27.52 3.86 -1.84
N THR A 203 -27.73 5.11 -1.45
CA THR A 203 -26.66 6.11 -1.25
C THR A 203 -25.75 5.78 -0.07
N PHE A 204 -26.17 4.82 0.77
CA PHE A 204 -25.38 4.34 1.90
C PHE A 204 -24.13 3.56 1.44
N ALA A 205 -24.22 2.78 0.36
CA ALA A 205 -23.07 2.03 -0.14
C ALA A 205 -21.95 2.93 -0.66
N SER A 206 -22.29 3.97 -1.43
CA SER A 206 -21.28 4.90 -1.95
C SER A 206 -20.63 5.71 -0.83
N THR A 207 -21.40 6.16 0.17
CA THR A 207 -20.84 6.88 1.33
C THR A 207 -19.91 5.99 2.18
N LEU A 208 -20.25 4.72 2.42
CA LEU A 208 -19.34 3.75 3.06
C LEU A 208 -18.03 3.59 2.29
N PHE A 209 -18.10 3.45 0.97
CA PHE A 209 -16.92 3.32 0.12
C PHE A 209 -16.00 4.55 0.24
N ALA A 210 -16.56 5.76 0.20
CA ALA A 210 -15.77 6.98 0.34
C ALA A 210 -15.21 7.17 1.76
N ILE A 211 -15.92 6.74 2.81
CA ILE A 211 -15.40 6.69 4.19
C ILE A 211 -14.23 5.71 4.29
N ALA A 212 -14.35 4.52 3.70
CA ALA A 212 -13.27 3.53 3.67
C ALA A 212 -12.04 4.06 2.91
N LEU A 213 -12.24 4.74 1.79
CA LEU A 213 -11.17 5.38 1.02
C LEU A 213 -10.44 6.45 1.83
N LEU A 214 -11.18 7.31 2.54
CA LEU A 214 -10.59 8.34 3.40
C LEU A 214 -9.82 7.72 4.57
N ALA A 215 -10.39 6.70 5.22
CA ALA A 215 -9.76 5.99 6.32
C ALA A 215 -8.45 5.30 5.88
N SER A 216 -8.42 4.72 4.69
CA SER A 216 -7.23 4.09 4.11
C SER A 216 -6.08 5.11 3.93
N GLY A 217 -6.39 6.30 3.40
CA GLY A 217 -5.41 7.37 3.24
C GLY A 217 -4.80 7.85 4.56
N GLN A 218 -5.59 7.91 5.64
CA GLN A 218 -5.09 8.29 6.97
C GLN A 218 -4.22 7.21 7.62
N ASN A 219 -4.48 5.92 7.34
CA ASN A 219 -3.68 4.84 7.89
C ASN A 219 -2.25 4.86 7.31
N SER A 220 -2.13 5.04 5.99
CA SER A 220 -0.85 4.99 5.30
C SER A 220 0.05 6.21 5.58
N THR A 221 -0.57 7.34 5.93
CA THR A 221 0.10 8.55 6.43
C THR A 221 1.03 8.27 7.63
N ILE A 222 0.56 7.44 8.57
CA ILE A 222 1.29 7.12 9.79
C ILE A 222 2.46 6.18 9.48
N THR A 223 2.19 5.11 8.72
CA THR A 223 3.20 4.11 8.36
C THR A 223 4.29 4.70 7.49
N GLY A 224 3.95 5.55 6.52
CA GLY A 224 4.91 6.24 5.64
C GLY A 224 5.87 7.15 6.41
N THR A 225 5.38 7.87 7.43
CA THR A 225 6.22 8.72 8.27
C THR A 225 7.23 7.89 9.08
N LEU A 226 6.77 6.81 9.71
CA LEU A 226 7.63 5.92 10.52
C LEU A 226 8.62 5.16 9.65
N ALA A 227 8.16 4.55 8.56
CA ALA A 227 8.98 3.77 7.63
C ALA A 227 10.09 4.64 7.07
N GLY A 228 9.73 5.87 6.70
CA GLY A 228 10.70 6.84 6.30
C GLY A 228 11.73 7.14 7.38
N GLN A 229 11.32 7.43 8.63
CA GLN A 229 12.28 7.75 9.71
C GLN A 229 13.32 6.63 9.84
N ILE A 230 12.87 5.39 9.78
CA ILE A 230 13.72 4.20 9.82
C ILE A 230 14.68 4.16 8.64
N VAL A 231 14.20 4.42 7.42
CA VAL A 231 15.02 4.45 6.21
C VAL A 231 16.09 5.55 6.30
N MET A 232 15.73 6.76 6.72
CA MET A 232 16.64 7.90 6.80
C MET A 232 17.68 7.74 7.92
N GLU A 233 17.25 7.29 9.10
CA GLU A 233 18.16 7.01 10.21
C GLU A 233 19.07 5.82 9.89
N GLY A 234 18.55 4.76 9.26
CA GLY A 234 19.31 3.57 8.92
C GLY A 234 20.32 3.78 7.81
N PHE A 235 19.93 4.44 6.69
CA PHE A 235 20.81 4.61 5.54
C PHE A 235 21.73 5.83 5.63
N LEU A 236 21.28 6.92 6.25
CA LEU A 236 22.02 8.20 6.30
C LEU A 236 22.42 8.66 7.72
N ASN A 237 21.92 8.01 8.78
CA ASN A 237 22.09 8.47 10.17
C ASN A 237 21.60 9.91 10.42
N ILE A 238 20.60 10.37 9.66
CA ILE A 238 19.96 11.68 9.87
C ILE A 238 18.71 11.49 10.72
N ARG A 239 18.59 12.26 11.80
CA ARG A 239 17.43 12.27 12.69
C ARG A 239 16.65 13.57 12.50
N LEU A 240 15.45 13.47 11.92
CA LEU A 240 14.51 14.59 11.80
C LEU A 240 13.29 14.35 12.70
N PRO A 241 12.72 15.41 13.28
CA PRO A 241 11.44 15.28 13.94
C PRO A 241 10.37 14.87 12.91
N ALA A 242 9.45 14.00 13.33
CA ALA A 242 8.52 13.35 12.42
C ALA A 242 7.58 14.34 11.69
N TRP A 243 7.20 15.43 12.35
CA TRP A 243 6.37 16.47 11.73
C TRP A 243 7.07 17.15 10.55
N LEU A 244 8.37 17.45 10.70
CA LEU A 244 9.15 18.09 9.66
C LEU A 244 9.34 17.13 8.49
N ARG A 245 9.63 15.87 8.81
CA ARG A 245 9.69 14.81 7.82
C ARG A 245 8.39 14.70 7.04
N ARG A 246 7.25 14.61 7.75
CA ARG A 246 5.93 14.50 7.14
C ARG A 246 5.66 15.68 6.23
N LEU A 247 5.96 16.90 6.68
CA LEU A 247 5.79 18.10 5.87
C LEU A 247 6.62 18.03 4.58
N ILE A 248 7.89 17.62 4.66
CA ILE A 248 8.76 17.49 3.48
C ILE A 248 8.20 16.47 2.50
N THR A 249 7.89 15.24 2.96
CA THR A 249 7.36 14.19 2.07
C THR A 249 6.01 14.57 1.49
N ARG A 250 5.15 15.21 2.31
CA ARG A 250 3.83 15.67 1.90
C ARG A 250 3.91 16.77 0.85
N LEU A 251 4.85 17.71 0.96
CA LEU A 251 5.06 18.74 -0.07
C LEU A 251 5.57 18.12 -1.37
N ILE A 252 6.48 17.15 -1.30
CA ILE A 252 6.97 16.42 -2.48
C ILE A 252 5.83 15.68 -3.20
N ALA A 253 4.83 15.19 -2.47
CA ALA A 253 3.65 14.54 -3.04
C ALA A 253 2.59 15.55 -3.55
N ILE A 254 2.27 16.58 -2.77
CA ILE A 254 1.22 17.56 -3.08
C ILE A 254 1.60 18.42 -4.29
N ILE A 255 2.86 18.89 -4.40
CA ILE A 255 3.25 19.83 -5.46
C ILE A 255 2.98 19.23 -6.86
N PRO A 256 3.44 18.01 -7.20
CA PRO A 256 3.08 17.37 -8.46
C PRO A 256 1.59 17.14 -8.61
N ALA A 257 0.89 16.72 -7.54
CA ALA A 257 -0.55 16.48 -7.58
C ALA A 257 -1.34 17.75 -7.94
N VAL A 258 -1.03 18.88 -7.31
CA VAL A 258 -1.67 20.18 -7.58
C VAL A 258 -1.39 20.63 -9.01
N ILE A 259 -0.13 20.56 -9.46
CA ILE A 259 0.25 20.99 -10.81
C ILE A 259 -0.50 20.17 -11.87
N VAL A 260 -0.46 18.83 -11.77
CA VAL A 260 -1.10 17.96 -12.75
C VAL A 260 -2.63 18.09 -12.69
N THR A 261 -3.21 18.18 -11.49
CA THR A 261 -4.66 18.36 -11.34
C THR A 261 -5.12 19.72 -11.91
N ALA A 262 -4.34 20.78 -11.72
CA ALA A 262 -4.66 22.10 -12.25
C ALA A 262 -4.62 22.15 -13.79
N LEU A 263 -3.69 21.40 -14.40
CA LEU A 263 -3.49 21.39 -15.86
C LEU A 263 -4.37 20.36 -16.58
N TYR A 264 -4.57 19.18 -16.01
CA TYR A 264 -5.15 18.01 -16.67
C TYR A 264 -6.41 17.45 -15.97
N GLY A 265 -6.83 18.03 -14.85
CA GLY A 265 -8.03 17.62 -14.11
C GLY A 265 -7.96 16.20 -13.55
N GLU A 266 -9.12 15.54 -13.44
CA GLU A 266 -9.28 14.21 -12.83
C GLU A 266 -8.47 13.12 -13.54
N ARG A 267 -8.42 13.13 -14.89
CA ARG A 267 -7.64 12.17 -15.68
C ARG A 267 -6.14 12.24 -15.37
N GLY A 268 -5.62 13.44 -15.14
CA GLY A 268 -4.23 13.63 -14.72
C GLY A 268 -3.96 13.02 -13.34
N ALA A 269 -4.90 13.16 -12.41
CA ALA A 269 -4.79 12.56 -11.08
C ALA A 269 -4.83 11.02 -11.14
N GLY A 270 -5.70 10.43 -11.95
CA GLY A 270 -5.71 8.98 -12.19
C GLY A 270 -4.38 8.47 -12.76
N SER A 271 -3.80 9.20 -13.73
CA SER A 271 -2.50 8.86 -14.31
C SER A 271 -1.35 8.93 -13.30
N LEU A 272 -1.37 9.92 -12.39
CA LEU A 272 -0.40 10.01 -11.28
C LEU A 272 -0.54 8.85 -10.29
N LEU A 273 -1.78 8.41 -10.02
CA LEU A 273 -2.03 7.25 -9.17
C LEU A 273 -1.40 6.01 -9.80
N ILE A 274 -1.59 5.75 -11.10
CA ILE A 274 -0.95 4.62 -11.78
C ILE A 274 0.57 4.72 -11.73
N LEU A 275 1.14 5.89 -12.07
CA LEU A 275 2.58 6.13 -12.03
C LEU A 275 3.18 5.83 -10.64
N SER A 276 2.47 6.21 -9.57
CA SER A 276 2.92 5.94 -8.22
C SER A 276 3.10 4.44 -7.95
N GLN A 277 2.20 3.60 -8.47
CA GLN A 277 2.25 2.15 -8.30
C GLN A 277 3.42 1.54 -9.07
N VAL A 278 3.73 2.08 -10.25
CA VAL A 278 4.92 1.68 -11.02
C VAL A 278 6.18 1.95 -10.22
N ILE A 279 6.33 3.15 -9.63
CA ILE A 279 7.49 3.51 -8.81
C ILE A 279 7.64 2.57 -7.59
N LEU A 280 6.53 2.27 -6.91
CA LEU A 280 6.49 1.34 -5.78
C LEU A 280 6.92 -0.08 -6.18
N SER A 281 6.38 -0.58 -7.29
CA SER A 281 6.71 -1.89 -7.86
C SER A 281 8.21 -1.98 -8.15
N LEU A 282 8.80 -0.97 -8.79
CA LEU A 282 10.24 -0.95 -9.09
C LEU A 282 11.11 -0.99 -7.83
N GLN A 283 10.72 -0.26 -6.79
CA GLN A 283 11.47 -0.23 -5.54
C GLN A 283 11.48 -1.56 -4.80
N LEU A 284 10.44 -2.39 -5.00
CA LEU A 284 10.31 -3.67 -4.30
C LEU A 284 11.49 -4.61 -4.53
N SER A 285 12.01 -4.67 -5.77
CA SER A 285 13.17 -5.49 -6.09
C SER A 285 14.41 -5.10 -5.26
N PHE A 286 14.63 -3.80 -5.05
CA PHE A 286 15.75 -3.29 -4.29
C PHE A 286 15.62 -3.51 -2.78
N ALA A 287 14.39 -3.72 -2.27
CA ALA A 287 14.16 -4.05 -0.86
C ALA A 287 14.21 -5.57 -0.60
N VAL A 288 13.59 -6.37 -1.47
CA VAL A 288 13.47 -7.83 -1.29
C VAL A 288 14.81 -8.54 -1.44
N VAL A 289 15.62 -8.18 -2.45
CA VAL A 289 16.89 -8.86 -2.70
C VAL A 289 17.86 -8.78 -1.50
N PRO A 290 18.14 -7.59 -0.92
CA PRO A 290 18.95 -7.50 0.29
C PRO A 290 18.34 -8.23 1.48
N LEU A 291 17.02 -8.19 1.63
CA LEU A 291 16.32 -8.87 2.72
C LEU A 291 16.53 -10.39 2.66
N VAL A 292 16.27 -11.01 1.51
CA VAL A 292 16.47 -12.46 1.32
C VAL A 292 17.94 -12.83 1.46
N TYR A 293 18.85 -12.01 0.91
CA TYR A 293 20.28 -12.22 1.04
C TYR A 293 20.74 -12.19 2.50
N PHE A 294 20.39 -11.17 3.28
CA PHE A 294 20.83 -11.04 4.67
C PHE A 294 20.21 -12.09 5.60
N THR A 295 18.92 -12.42 5.41
CA THR A 295 18.24 -13.46 6.21
C THR A 295 18.72 -14.88 5.87
N SER A 296 19.37 -15.06 4.72
CA SER A 296 20.02 -16.33 4.32
C SER A 296 21.49 -16.45 4.75
N GLN A 297 22.08 -15.40 5.34
CA GLN A 297 23.46 -15.41 5.80
C GLN A 297 23.60 -15.93 7.23
N ARG A 298 24.21 -17.11 7.41
CA ARG A 298 24.56 -17.67 8.73
C ARG A 298 25.41 -16.72 9.58
N ARG A 299 26.31 -15.95 8.96
CA ARG A 299 27.16 -14.97 9.67
C ARG A 299 26.35 -13.88 10.36
N LYS A 300 25.20 -13.48 9.80
CA LYS A 300 24.33 -12.44 10.36
C LYS A 300 23.25 -13.02 11.27
N MET A 301 22.64 -14.14 10.87
CA MET A 301 21.46 -14.70 11.53
C MET A 301 21.77 -15.78 12.57
N GLY A 302 22.98 -16.35 12.56
CA GLY A 302 23.37 -17.43 13.46
C GLY A 302 22.41 -18.62 13.36
N VAL A 303 21.86 -19.04 14.50
CA VAL A 303 20.90 -20.15 14.62
C VAL A 303 19.52 -19.84 14.02
N PHE A 304 19.21 -18.56 13.76
CA PHE A 304 17.93 -18.10 13.19
C PHE A 304 17.98 -17.89 11.67
N VAL A 305 19.00 -18.41 10.99
CA VAL A 305 19.09 -18.35 9.53
C VAL A 305 17.89 -19.06 8.89
N ASN A 306 17.44 -18.57 7.73
CA ASN A 306 16.39 -19.22 6.96
C ASN A 306 16.70 -20.71 6.71
N SER A 307 15.67 -21.55 6.82
CA SER A 307 15.76 -22.94 6.35
C SER A 307 15.99 -22.97 4.83
N ARG A 308 16.57 -24.06 4.31
CA ARG A 308 16.84 -24.18 2.86
C ARG A 308 15.58 -24.05 2.01
N LEU A 309 14.45 -24.59 2.50
CA LEU A 309 13.16 -24.49 1.83
C LEU A 309 12.64 -23.05 1.82
N LEU A 310 12.72 -22.35 2.95
CA LEU A 310 12.30 -20.95 3.04
C LEU A 310 13.18 -20.04 2.18
N ALA A 311 14.50 -20.24 2.21
CA ALA A 311 15.43 -19.50 1.37
C ALA A 311 15.16 -19.74 -0.12
N GLY A 312 14.92 -21.00 -0.52
CA GLY A 312 14.54 -21.35 -1.89
C GLY A 312 13.24 -20.66 -2.32
N ALA A 313 12.19 -20.74 -1.51
CA ALA A 313 10.91 -20.08 -1.80
C ALA A 313 11.06 -18.56 -1.90
N ALA A 314 11.79 -17.94 -0.96
CA ALA A 314 12.01 -16.50 -0.94
C ALA A 314 12.80 -16.01 -2.16
N TRP A 315 13.83 -16.75 -2.59
CA TRP A 315 14.56 -16.44 -3.83
C TRP A 315 13.71 -16.62 -5.07
N THR A 316 12.86 -17.65 -5.14
CA THR A 316 11.91 -17.82 -6.25
C THR A 316 10.96 -16.63 -6.34
N VAL A 317 10.36 -16.20 -5.22
CA VAL A 317 9.50 -15.02 -5.18
C VAL A 317 10.27 -13.76 -5.60
N ALA A 318 11.49 -13.57 -5.11
CA ALA A 318 12.31 -12.41 -5.49
C ALA A 318 12.60 -12.39 -7.00
N VAL A 319 12.93 -13.54 -7.61
CA VAL A 319 13.18 -13.65 -9.05
C VAL A 319 11.93 -13.36 -9.87
N VAL A 320 10.77 -13.88 -9.45
CA VAL A 320 9.49 -13.61 -10.10
C VAL A 320 9.18 -12.11 -10.05
N ILE A 321 9.29 -11.47 -8.88
CA ILE A 321 9.05 -10.03 -8.73
C ILE A 321 9.98 -9.21 -9.62
N MET A 322 11.28 -9.53 -9.63
CA MET A 322 12.24 -8.85 -10.51
C MET A 322 11.90 -9.01 -11.99
N GLY A 323 11.51 -10.21 -12.42
CA GLY A 323 11.12 -10.48 -13.81
C GLY A 323 9.87 -9.71 -14.22
N LEU A 324 8.84 -9.70 -13.36
CA LEU A 324 7.60 -8.95 -13.58
C LEU A 324 7.84 -7.44 -13.61
N ASN A 325 8.66 -6.92 -12.70
CA ASN A 325 9.02 -5.49 -12.67
C ASN A 325 9.82 -5.09 -13.91
N ALA A 326 10.75 -5.94 -14.38
CA ALA A 326 11.48 -5.68 -15.61
C ALA A 326 10.55 -5.67 -16.83
N TRP A 327 9.61 -6.61 -16.91
CA TRP A 327 8.59 -6.64 -17.96
C TRP A 327 7.72 -5.37 -17.94
N LEU A 328 7.22 -4.98 -16.77
CA LEU A 328 6.41 -3.77 -16.59
C LEU A 328 7.20 -2.52 -16.99
N LEU A 329 8.45 -2.39 -16.57
CA LEU A 329 9.32 -1.27 -16.94
C LEU A 329 9.52 -1.18 -18.46
N ILE A 330 9.79 -2.30 -19.13
CA ILE A 330 9.93 -2.32 -20.59
C ILE A 330 8.63 -1.93 -21.28
N GLY A 331 7.48 -2.40 -20.77
CA GLY A 331 6.15 -2.03 -21.26
C GLY A 331 5.89 -0.53 -21.16
N THR A 332 6.03 0.05 -19.97
CA THR A 332 5.79 1.48 -19.72
C THR A 332 6.73 2.37 -20.54
N PHE A 333 8.02 2.01 -20.65
CA PHE A 333 8.96 2.78 -21.47
C PHE A 333 8.64 2.73 -22.96
N ARG A 334 8.12 1.61 -23.47
CA ARG A 334 7.69 1.51 -24.87
C ARG A 334 6.47 2.38 -25.15
N GLU A 335 5.51 2.42 -24.24
CA GLU A 335 4.33 3.30 -24.36
C GLU A 335 4.71 4.78 -24.33
N TRP A 336 5.66 5.18 -23.48
CA TRP A 336 6.12 6.59 -23.41
C TRP A 336 6.93 7.04 -24.62
N LEU A 337 7.56 6.10 -25.33
CA LEU A 337 8.35 6.39 -26.53
C LEU A 337 7.53 6.32 -27.84
N ALA A 338 6.31 5.79 -27.79
CA ALA A 338 5.39 5.67 -28.92
C ALA A 338 4.49 6.91 -29.05
#